data_AF-A0A494VRZ7-F1
#
_entry.id   AF-A0A494VRZ7-F1
#
_cell.length_a   1.000
_cell.length_b   1.000
_cell.length_c   1.000
_cell.angle_alpha   90.00
_cell.angle_beta   90.00
_cell.angle_gamma   90.00
#
_symmetry.space_group_name_H-M   'P 1'
#
loop_
_entity.id
_entity.type
_entity.pdbx_description
1 polymer ?
#
loop_
_entity_poly.entity_id
_entity_poly.type
_entity_poly.pdbx_seq_one_letter_code
_entity_poly.pdbx_strand_id
1 'polypeptide(L)' 'MLHTELSVKQIADELGFEDAAYFNRFFKRLTDTTPIAYRQQIREMYS' A
#
# COMPACT_ATOMS: atom_id res chain seq x y z
N MET A 1 10.47 1.93 19.42
CA MET A 1 9.51 0.90 18.98
C MET A 1 9.33 1.11 17.48
N LEU A 2 9.88 0.18 16.70
CA LEU A 2 10.31 0.35 15.32
C LEU A 2 9.12 0.51 14.35
N HIS A 3 9.20 1.55 13.50
CA HIS A 3 8.48 1.73 12.23
C HIS A 3 7.05 1.19 12.16
N THR A 4 6.06 2.00 12.56
CA THR A 4 4.66 1.80 12.16
C THR A 4 4.47 2.20 10.69
N GLU A 5 5.18 1.54 9.77
CA GLU A 5 4.73 1.50 8.38
C GLU A 5 3.56 0.50 8.35
N LEU A 6 2.34 1.01 8.18
CA LEU A 6 1.16 0.16 8.06
C LEU A 6 1.41 -0.89 6.98
N SER A 7 1.29 -2.16 7.33
CA SER A 7 1.38 -3.24 6.35
C SER A 7 0.31 -3.05 5.28
N VAL A 8 0.54 -3.59 4.08
CA VAL A 8 -0.47 -3.53 3.00
C VAL A 8 -1.82 -4.10 3.46
N LYS A 9 -1.78 -5.09 4.36
CA LYS A 9 -2.97 -5.64 5.02
C LYS A 9 -3.68 -4.61 5.88
N GLN A 10 -2.98 -3.90 6.76
CA GLN A 10 -3.61 -2.87 7.61
C GLN A 10 -4.23 -1.74 6.79
N ILE A 11 -3.57 -1.32 5.70
CA ILE A 11 -4.15 -0.32 4.79
C ILE A 11 -5.42 -0.87 4.12
N ALA A 12 -5.41 -2.13 3.71
CA ALA A 12 -6.60 -2.78 3.15
C ALA A 12 -7.74 -2.84 4.18
N ASP A 13 -7.44 -3.26 5.41
CA ASP A 13 -8.40 -3.34 6.52
C ASP A 13 -9.02 -1.96 6.84
N GLU A 14 -8.19 -0.90 6.93
CA GLU A 14 -8.64 0.48 7.18
C GLU A 14 -9.54 1.05 6.08
N LEU A 15 -9.31 0.63 4.84
CA LEU A 15 -10.12 1.02 3.68
C LEU A 15 -11.37 0.15 3.50
N GLY A 16 -11.58 -0.86 4.37
CA GLY A 16 -12.74 -1.74 4.34
C GLY A 16 -12.63 -2.88 3.32
N PHE A 17 -11.43 -3.25 2.89
CA PHE A 17 -11.21 -4.44 2.07
C PHE A 17 -11.08 -5.68 2.95
N GLU A 18 -11.88 -6.71 2.67
CA GLU A 18 -11.79 -8.00 3.35
C GLU A 18 -10.52 -8.79 2.98
N ASP A 19 -9.95 -8.52 1.79
CA ASP A 19 -8.81 -9.25 1.25
C ASP A 19 -7.72 -8.29 0.73
N ALA A 20 -6.51 -8.42 1.30
CA ALA A 20 -5.35 -7.61 0.93
C ALA A 20 -4.83 -7.88 -0.50
N ALA A 21 -5.02 -9.08 -1.04
CA ALA A 21 -4.71 -9.39 -2.44
C ALA A 21 -5.71 -8.72 -3.39
N TYR A 22 -6.98 -8.62 -3.02
CA TYR A 22 -7.96 -7.82 -3.76
C TYR A 22 -7.57 -6.34 -3.74
N PHE A 23 -7.23 -5.80 -2.56
CA PHE A 23 -6.70 -4.44 -2.44
C PHE A 23 -5.47 -4.22 -3.34
N ASN A 24 -4.51 -5.14 -3.35
CA ASN A 24 -3.33 -5.02 -4.20
C ASN A 24 -3.68 -4.94 -5.70
N ARG A 25 -4.62 -5.77 -6.17
CA ARG A 25 -5.07 -5.77 -7.57
C ARG A 25 -5.83 -4.49 -7.89
N PHE A 26 -6.72 -4.05 -6.99
CA PHE A 26 -7.49 -2.82 -7.12
C PHE A 26 -6.57 -1.59 -7.16
N PHE A 27 -5.66 -1.48 -6.20
CA PHE A 27 -4.69 -0.40 -6.11
C PHE A 27 -3.83 -0.35 -7.39
N LYS A 28 -3.27 -1.48 -7.82
CA LYS A 28 -2.49 -1.55 -9.06
C LYS A 28 -3.30 -1.14 -10.28
N ARG A 29 -4.58 -1.50 -10.35
CA ARG A 29 -5.44 -1.09 -11.47
C ARG A 29 -5.72 0.42 -11.48
N LEU A 30 -5.76 1.07 -10.31
CA LEU A 30 -6.01 2.50 -10.18
C LEU A 30 -4.76 3.37 -10.37
N THR A 31 -3.63 2.93 -9.81
CA THR A 31 -2.39 3.72 -9.76
C THR A 31 -1.33 3.26 -10.75
N ASP A 32 -1.62 2.18 -11.49
CA ASP A 32 -0.70 1.47 -12.38
C ASP A 32 0.59 0.96 -11.69
N THR A 33 0.61 0.95 -10.35
CA THR A 33 1.77 0.56 -9.54
C THR A 33 1.35 -0.26 -8.32
N THR A 34 2.27 -1.05 -7.76
CA THR A 34 1.96 -1.80 -6.53
C THR A 34 2.06 -0.88 -5.30
N PRO A 35 1.32 -1.15 -4.21
CA PRO A 35 1.44 -0.35 -2.99
C PRO A 35 2.86 -0.26 -2.45
N ILE A 36 3.68 -1.30 -2.63
CA ILE A 36 5.09 -1.33 -2.20
C ILE A 36 5.93 -0.40 -3.08
N ALA A 37 5.81 -0.51 -4.41
CA ALA A 37 6.53 0.37 -5.33
C ALA A 37 6.14 1.84 -5.14
N TYR A 38 4.85 2.11 -4.90
CA TYR A 38 4.37 3.45 -4.59
C TYR A 38 5.00 4.03 -3.31
N ARG A 39 5.13 3.22 -2.25
CA ARG A 39 5.85 3.63 -1.03
C ARG A 39 7.32 3.94 -1.29
N GLN A 40 7.99 3.12 -2.10
CA GLN A 40 9.39 3.37 -2.48
C GLN A 40 9.53 4.69 -3.23
N GLN A 41 8.65 4.96 -4.21
CA GLN A 41 8.64 6.22 -4.95
C GLN A 41 8.43 7.43 -4.03
N ILE A 42 7.48 7.36 -3.09
CA ILE A 42 7.27 8.43 -2.11
C ILE A 42 8.52 8.63 -1.25
N ARG A 43 9.12 7.53 -0.78
CA ARG A 43 10.33 7.60 0.05
C ARG A 43 11.49 8.25 -0.70
N GLU A 44 11.66 7.96 -1.99
CA GLU A 44 12.70 8.57 -2.84
C GLU A 44 12.40 10.04 -3.16
N MET A 45 11.14 10.39 -3.40
CA MET A 45 10.72 11.77 -3.74
C MET A 45 10.92 12.76 -2.57
N TYR A 46 10.80 12.30 -1.33
CA TYR A 46 10.99 13.12 -0.13
C TYR A 46 12.31 12.83 0.61
N SER A 47 13.24 12.12 -0.04
CA SER A 47 14.57 11.85 0.52
C SER A 47 15.54 13.02 0.34
#